data_AF-A1ZGY8-F1
#
_entry.id   AF-A1ZGY8-F1
#
_cell.length_a   1.000
_cell.length_b   1.000
_cell.length_c   1.000
_cell.angle_alpha   90.00
_cell.angle_beta   90.00
_cell.angle_gamma   90.00
#
_symmetry.space_group_name_H-M   'P 1'
#
loop_
_entity.id
_entity.type
_entity.pdbx_description
1 polymer ?
#
loop_
_entity_poly.entity_id
_entity_poly.type
_entity_poly.pdbx_seq_one_letter_code
_entity_poly.pdbx_strand_id
1 'polypeptide(L)'
;MKNYKKTPAQKAVELMNAAESIFYEEKYILSIEYYSQAIPQINSPSNLAYALYMRGCAYHETGNVIEATKDWKEAQRFGFELPVEMA
;
A
#
# COMPACT_ATOMS: atom_id res chain seq x y z
N MET A 1 -26.57 20.01 -9.66
CA MET A 1 -25.20 19.44 -9.66
C MET A 1 -25.29 18.01 -9.13
N LYS A 2 -24.91 17.00 -9.92
CA LYS A 2 -24.97 15.61 -9.45
C LYS A 2 -23.80 15.36 -8.49
N ASN A 3 -24.09 15.23 -7.19
CA ASN A 3 -23.11 14.78 -6.20
C ASN A 3 -22.84 13.29 -6.42
N TYR A 4 -21.86 12.98 -7.26
CA TYR A 4 -21.39 11.60 -7.42
C TYR A 4 -20.58 11.24 -6.16
N LYS A 5 -21.18 10.44 -5.28
CA LYS A 5 -20.46 9.82 -4.16
C LYS A 5 -19.36 8.91 -4.74
N LYS A 6 -18.13 9.11 -4.30
CA LYS A 6 -16.98 8.27 -4.71
C LYS A 6 -17.23 6.81 -4.31
N THR A 7 -16.91 5.89 -5.22
CA THR A 7 -16.96 4.46 -4.94
C THR A 7 -15.86 4.07 -3.94
N PRO A 8 -15.99 2.94 -3.22
CA PRO A 8 -14.91 2.45 -2.35
C PRO A 8 -13.56 2.34 -3.06
N ALA A 9 -13.55 1.85 -4.31
CA ALA A 9 -12.33 1.75 -5.11
C ALA A 9 -11.70 3.12 -5.42
N GLN A 10 -12.51 4.15 -5.69
CA GLN A 10 -12.01 5.52 -5.88
C GLN A 10 -11.42 6.10 -4.59
N LYS A 11 -12.05 5.82 -3.44
CA LYS A 11 -11.50 6.20 -2.13
C LYS A 11 -10.20 5.48 -1.83
N ALA A 12 -10.09 4.20 -2.19
CA ALA A 12 -8.86 3.42 -2.03
C ALA A 12 -7.69 4.05 -2.79
N VAL A 13 -7.91 4.45 -4.05
CA VAL A 13 -6.88 5.13 -4.86
C VAL A 13 -6.44 6.45 -4.22
N GLU A 14 -7.37 7.23 -3.67
CA GLU A 14 -7.03 8.48 -2.96
C GLU A 14 -6.19 8.22 -1.71
N LEU A 15 -6.55 7.20 -0.94
CA LEU A 15 -5.77 6.78 0.22
C LEU A 15 -4.37 6.30 -0.18
N MET A 16 -4.24 5.55 -1.28
CA MET A 16 -2.95 5.10 -1.81
C MET A 16 -2.07 6.28 -2.22
N ASN A 17 -2.61 7.22 -2.99
CA ASN A 17 -1.86 8.40 -3.44
C ASN A 17 -1.41 9.26 -2.25
N ALA A 18 -2.27 9.41 -1.25
CA ALA A 18 -1.92 10.12 -0.02
C ALA A 18 -0.86 9.36 0.79
N ALA A 19 -0.98 8.03 0.92
CA ALA A 19 -0.01 7.20 1.62
C ALA A 19 1.38 7.26 0.97
N GLU A 20 1.44 7.30 -0.37
CA GLU A 20 2.67 7.44 -1.13
C GLU A 20 3.31 8.81 -0.91
N SER A 21 2.54 9.90 -0.99
CA SER A 21 3.05 11.26 -0.69
C SER A 21 3.62 11.33 0.73
N ILE A 22 2.90 10.76 1.69
CA ILE A 22 3.30 10.72 3.11
C ILE A 22 4.56 9.85 3.31
N PHE A 23 4.72 8.78 2.52
CA PHE A 23 5.93 7.96 2.51
C PHE A 23 7.15 8.78 2.09
N TYR A 24 7.04 9.57 1.00
CA TYR A 24 8.13 10.45 0.55
C TYR A 24 8.43 11.60 1.52
N GLU A 25 7.50 11.93 2.43
CA GLU A 25 7.73 12.83 3.56
C GLU A 25 8.35 12.11 4.78
N GLU A 26 8.78 10.85 4.63
CA GLU A 26 9.36 9.99 5.68
C GLU A 26 8.41 9.72 6.88
N LYS A 27 7.12 10.00 6.71
CA LYS A 27 6.08 9.79 7.73
C LYS A 27 5.55 8.36 7.67
N TYR A 28 6.44 7.40 7.85
CA TYR A 28 6.18 5.98 7.57
C TYR A 28 5.01 5.39 8.37
N ILE A 29 4.85 5.73 9.65
CA ILE A 29 3.72 5.26 10.48
C ILE A 29 2.37 5.72 9.90
N LEU A 30 2.29 6.97 9.44
CA LEU A 30 1.07 7.50 8.84
C LEU A 30 0.81 6.89 7.45
N SER A 31 1.89 6.65 6.69
CA SER A 31 1.80 5.93 5.40
C SER A 31 1.24 4.51 5.59
N ILE A 32 1.70 3.78 6.61
CA ILE A 32 1.19 2.45 6.98
C ILE A 32 -0.31 2.51 7.27
N GLU A 33 -0.75 3.50 8.04
CA GLU A 33 -2.16 3.67 8.39
C GLU A 33 -3.03 3.86 7.14
N TYR A 34 -2.59 4.72 6.21
CA TYR A 34 -3.36 5.03 5.01
C TYR A 34 -3.42 3.85 4.05
N TYR A 35 -2.30 3.14 3.84
CA TYR A 35 -2.33 1.89 3.06
C TYR A 35 -3.20 0.83 3.71
N SER A 36 -3.20 0.72 5.04
CA SER A 36 -4.06 -0.24 5.76
C SER A 36 -5.55 0.05 5.61
N GLN A 37 -5.92 1.33 5.48
CA GLN A 37 -7.30 1.73 5.16
C GLN A 37 -7.64 1.49 3.67
N ALA A 38 -6.66 1.65 2.77
CA ALA A 38 -6.85 1.49 1.34
C ALA A 38 -7.05 0.03 0.94
N ILE A 39 -6.15 -0.87 1.39
CA ILE A 39 -6.08 -2.29 1.00
C ILE A 39 -7.45 -3.01 0.96
N PRO A 40 -8.30 -2.98 2.01
CA PRO A 40 -9.57 -3.71 2.00
C PRO A 40 -10.60 -3.16 1.01
N GLN A 41 -10.36 -1.98 0.43
CA GLN A 41 -11.24 -1.33 -0.55
C GLN A 41 -10.72 -1.48 -2.00
N ILE A 42 -9.56 -2.11 -2.21
CA ILE A 42 -8.95 -2.29 -3.52
C ILE A 42 -9.49 -3.55 -4.19
N ASN A 43 -10.05 -3.39 -5.40
CA ASN A 43 -10.53 -4.51 -6.22
C ASN A 43 -9.59 -4.86 -7.39
N SER A 44 -8.57 -4.04 -7.64
CA SER A 44 -7.61 -4.28 -8.73
C SER A 44 -6.39 -5.04 -8.19
N PRO A 45 -6.05 -6.22 -8.73
CA PRO A 45 -4.86 -6.98 -8.33
C PRO A 45 -3.57 -6.16 -8.39
N SER A 46 -3.39 -5.34 -9.44
CA SER A 46 -2.19 -4.50 -9.60
C SER A 46 -2.09 -3.43 -8.52
N ASN A 47 -3.21 -2.78 -8.19
CA ASN A 47 -3.23 -1.75 -7.14
C ASN A 47 -3.04 -2.38 -5.76
N LEU A 48 -3.57 -3.59 -5.55
CA LEU A 48 -3.42 -4.30 -4.29
C LEU A 48 -1.96 -4.70 -4.09
N ALA A 49 -1.32 -5.24 -5.13
CA ALA A 49 0.09 -5.60 -5.11
C ALA A 49 0.97 -4.38 -4.79
N TYR A 50 0.71 -3.26 -5.46
CA TYR A 50 1.44 -2.01 -5.23
C TYR A 50 1.22 -1.45 -3.81
N ALA A 51 -0.03 -1.44 -3.32
CA ALA A 51 -0.34 -0.97 -1.96
C ALA A 51 0.34 -1.84 -0.88
N LEU A 52 0.33 -3.16 -1.05
CA LEU A 52 1.05 -4.09 -0.17
C LEU A 52 2.56 -3.83 -0.22
N TYR A 53 3.14 -3.70 -1.42
CA TYR A 53 4.56 -3.42 -1.58
C TYR A 53 4.98 -2.14 -0.84
N MET A 54 4.26 -1.04 -1.07
CA MET A 54 4.58 0.26 -0.44
C MET A 54 4.35 0.26 1.07
N ARG A 55 3.31 -0.42 1.56
CA ARG A 55 3.14 -0.61 3.01
C ARG A 55 4.28 -1.44 3.60
N GLY A 56 4.74 -2.46 2.88
CA GLY A 56 5.91 -3.24 3.24
C GLY A 56 7.17 -2.39 3.34
N CYS A 57 7.40 -1.48 2.38
CA CYS A 57 8.48 -0.50 2.46
C CYS A 57 8.36 0.38 3.71
N ALA A 58 7.18 0.90 4.02
CA ALA A 58 6.97 1.73 5.20
C ALA A 58 7.18 0.95 6.52
N TYR A 59 6.78 -0.33 6.57
CA TYR A 59 7.10 -1.21 7.69
C TYR A 59 8.61 -1.43 7.83
N HIS A 60 9.33 -1.64 6.72
CA HIS A 60 10.78 -1.80 6.72
C HIS A 60 11.48 -0.56 7.30
N GLU A 61 11.11 0.64 6.84
CA GLU A 61 11.68 1.91 7.34
C GLU A 61 11.43 2.16 8.84
N THR A 62 10.39 1.54 9.41
CA THR A 62 10.07 1.61 10.84
C THR A 62 10.66 0.46 11.66
N GLY A 63 11.46 -0.41 11.04
CA GLY A 63 12.07 -1.59 11.67
C GLY A 63 11.13 -2.78 11.84
N ASN A 64 9.91 -2.72 11.32
CA ASN A 64 8.90 -3.77 11.40
C ASN A 64 9.09 -4.82 10.29
N VAL A 65 10.28 -5.44 10.24
CA VAL A 65 10.72 -6.33 9.15
C VAL A 65 9.79 -7.54 8.90
N ILE A 66 9.17 -8.06 9.96
CA ILE A 66 8.24 -9.21 9.86
C ILE A 66 6.99 -8.84 9.04
N GLU A 67 6.36 -7.70 9.34
CA GLU A 67 5.18 -7.25 8.59
C GLU A 67 5.58 -6.80 7.18
N ALA A 68 6.75 -6.17 7.01
CA ALA A 68 7.29 -5.84 5.69
C ALA A 68 7.41 -7.06 4.79
N THR A 69 8.05 -8.12 5.30
CA THR A 69 8.25 -9.38 4.58
C THR A 69 6.92 -10.05 4.22
N LYS A 70 5.94 -10.00 5.12
CA LYS A 70 4.60 -10.55 4.89
C LYS A 70 3.87 -9.80 3.77
N ASP A 71 3.90 -8.47 3.81
CA ASP A 71 3.31 -7.63 2.77
C ASP A 71 3.97 -7.86 1.41
N TRP A 72 5.29 -7.94 1.37
CA TRP A 72 6.04 -8.22 0.15
C TRP A 72 5.75 -9.61 -0.43
N LYS A 73 5.66 -10.65 0.41
CA LYS A 73 5.25 -11.99 -0.03
C LYS A 73 3.83 -12.02 -0.58
N GLU A 74 2.93 -11.25 0.02
CA GLU A 74 1.57 -11.13 -0.47
C GLU A 74 1.52 -10.33 -1.79
N ALA A 75 2.31 -9.26 -1.93
CA ALA A 75 2.45 -8.50 -3.18
C ALA A 75 2.96 -9.38 -4.35
N GLN A 76 3.93 -10.26 -4.10
CA GLN A 76 4.43 -11.22 -5.09
C GLN A 76 3.33 -12.15 -5.63
N ARG A 77 2.38 -12.57 -4.79
CA ARG A 77 1.25 -13.41 -5.22
C ARG A 77 0.34 -12.72 -6.23
N PHE A 78 0.35 -11.39 -6.26
CA PHE A 78 -0.38 -10.58 -7.22
C PHE A 78 0.46 -10.14 -8.43
N GLY A 79 1.66 -10.72 -8.61
CA GLY A 79 2.52 -10.49 -9.78
C GLY A 79 3.48 -9.31 -9.65
N PHE A 80 3.71 -8.79 -8.43
CA PHE A 80 4.73 -7.78 -8.19
C PHE A 80 6.09 -8.47 -7.98
N GLU A 81 6.97 -8.41 -8.97
CA GLU A 81 8.33 -8.96 -8.84
C GLU A 81 9.15 -8.09 -7.87
N LEU A 82 9.56 -8.67 -6.74
CA LEU A 82 10.53 -8.02 -5.86
C LEU A 82 11.94 -8.16 -6.46
N PRO A 83 12.84 -7.19 -6.23
CA PRO A 83 14.26 -7.41 -6.43
C PRO A 83 14.74 -8.61 -5.59
N VAL A 84 15.52 -9.50 -6.21
CA VAL A 84 15.94 -10.81 -5.69
C VAL A 84 16.75 -10.71 -4.37
N GLU A 85 17.22 -9.51 -4.00
CA GLU A 85 18.04 -9.26 -2.81
C GLU A 85 17.25 -9.30 -1.48
N MET A 86 15.91 -9.32 -1.53
CA MET A 86 15.04 -9.28 -0.35
C MET A 86 14.53 -10.66 0.11
N ALA A 87 15.03 -11.76 -0.46
CA ALA A 87 14.56 -13.14 -0.25
C ALA A 87 15.36 -13.91 0.82
#